data_AF-A0A1F9RAX4-F1
#
_entry.id   AF-A0A1F9RAX4-F1
#
_cell.length_a   1.000
_cell.length_b   1.000
_cell.length_c   1.000
_cell.angle_alpha   90.00
_cell.angle_beta   90.00
_cell.angle_gamma   90.00
#
_symmetry.space_group_name_H-M   'P 1'
#
loop_
_entity.id
_entity.type
_entity.pdbx_description
1 polymer ?
#
loop_
_entity_poly.entity_id
_entity_poly.type
_entity_poly.pdbx_seq_one_letter_code
_entity_poly.pdbx_strand_id
1 'polypeptide(L)'
;MVLLQTLVISVILSMIAVMVLKWVLSRYMFAARNYRSTVAKVHSTGWAMQRFSTWNFNTSAVGSSGSTVLDTKSVTFTTSGSGDTMRTFSFQSDQDQ
;
A
#
# COMPACT_ATOMS: atom_id res chain seq x y z
N MET A 1 -29.88 48.56 11.74
CA MET A 1 -29.58 47.83 10.49
C MET A 1 -28.22 47.14 10.50
N VAL A 2 -27.18 47.73 11.12
CA VAL A 2 -25.83 47.14 11.18
C VAL A 2 -25.76 45.79 11.93
N LEU A 3 -26.52 45.63 13.03
CA LEU A 3 -26.56 44.38 13.82
C LEU A 3 -27.01 43.15 13.02
N LEU A 4 -28.04 43.31 12.19
CA LEU A 4 -28.54 42.22 11.34
C LEU A 4 -27.53 41.88 10.24
N GLN A 5 -26.89 42.89 9.67
CA GLN A 5 -25.84 42.71 8.67
C GLN A 5 -24.64 41.94 9.23
N THR A 6 -24.18 42.26 10.45
CA THR A 6 -23.07 41.54 11.09
C THR A 6 -23.41 40.09 11.43
N LEU A 7 -24.67 39.81 11.80
CA LEU A 7 -25.13 38.46 12.09
C LEU A 7 -25.18 37.61 10.81
N VAL A 8 -25.69 38.17 9.71
CA VAL A 8 -25.74 37.45 8.44
C VAL A 8 -24.33 37.16 7.92
N ILE A 9 -23.41 38.13 8.04
CA ILE A 9 -22.02 37.97 7.61
C ILE A 9 -21.31 36.90 8.43
N SER A 10 -21.52 36.82 9.75
CA SER A 10 -20.88 35.80 10.60
C SER A 10 -21.38 34.38 10.29
N VAL A 11 -22.66 34.21 9.96
CA VAL A 11 -23.23 32.91 9.57
C VAL A 11 -22.67 32.44 8.22
N ILE A 12 -22.57 33.34 7.24
CA ILE A 12 -22.00 33.02 5.92
C ILE A 12 -20.52 32.64 6.05
N LEU A 13 -19.74 33.40 6.85
CA LEU A 13 -18.35 33.08 7.13
C LEU A 13 -18.19 31.71 7.80
N SER A 14 -19.06 31.38 8.75
CA SER A 14 -19.08 30.06 9.41
C SER A 14 -19.35 28.93 8.40
N MET A 15 -20.30 29.13 7.48
CA MET A 15 -20.62 28.13 6.46
C MET A 15 -19.47 27.89 5.47
N ILE A 16 -18.77 28.96 5.07
CA ILE A 16 -17.59 28.86 4.20
C ILE A 16 -16.45 28.13 4.92
N ALA A 17 -16.21 28.45 6.20
CA ALA A 17 -15.17 27.79 7.00
C ALA A 17 -15.36 26.27 7.07
N VAL A 18 -16.60 25.81 7.29
CA VAL A 18 -16.92 24.37 7.34
C VAL A 18 -16.71 23.69 5.98
N MET A 19 -17.07 24.34 4.88
CA MET A 19 -16.84 23.81 3.53
C MET A 19 -15.35 23.63 3.22
N VAL A 20 -14.52 24.61 3.61
CA VAL A 20 -13.05 24.53 3.45
C VAL A 20 -12.47 23.40 4.30
N LEU A 21 -12.89 23.28 5.57
CA LEU A 21 -12.42 22.20 6.45
C LEU A 21 -12.71 20.81 5.86
N LYS A 22 -13.93 20.59 5.32
CA LYS A 22 -14.31 19.33 4.69
C LYS A 22 -13.48 19.03 3.44
N TRP A 23 -13.23 20.04 2.61
CA TRP A 23 -12.41 19.91 1.41
C TRP A 23 -10.98 19.48 1.74
N VAL A 24 -10.38 20.15 2.72
CA VAL A 24 -9.02 19.86 3.20
C VAL A 24 -8.94 18.45 3.80
N LEU A 25 -9.87 18.08 4.67
CA LEU A 25 -9.90 16.76 5.31
C LEU A 25 -10.00 15.62 4.27
N SER A 26 -10.83 15.81 3.24
CA SER A 26 -10.98 14.84 2.15
C SER A 26 -9.66 14.60 1.41
N ARG A 27 -8.94 15.68 1.06
CA ARG A 27 -7.61 15.58 0.41
C ARG A 27 -6.59 14.85 1.29
N TYR A 28 -6.56 15.14 2.59
CA TYR A 28 -5.68 14.44 3.52
C TYR A 28 -6.02 12.96 3.67
N MET A 29 -7.30 12.59 3.73
CA MET A 29 -7.70 11.18 3.81
C MET A 29 -7.31 10.41 2.54
N PHE A 30 -7.48 11.01 1.36
CA PHE A 30 -7.02 10.41 0.10
C PHE A 30 -5.50 10.22 0.08
N ALA A 31 -4.73 11.21 0.52
CA ALA A 31 -3.28 11.11 0.61
C ALA A 31 -2.84 10.00 1.57
N ALA A 32 -3.46 9.90 2.76
CA ALA A 32 -3.14 8.86 3.74
C ALA A 32 -3.45 7.45 3.24
N ARG A 33 -4.59 7.25 2.55
CA ARG A 33 -4.92 5.97 1.91
C ARG A 33 -3.91 5.61 0.82
N ASN A 34 -3.56 6.57 -0.02
CA ASN A 34 -2.61 6.34 -1.11
C ASN A 34 -1.19 6.05 -0.58
N TYR A 35 -0.78 6.73 0.49
CA TYR A 35 0.49 6.45 1.18
C TYR A 35 0.54 5.01 1.69
N ARG A 36 -0.50 4.55 2.42
CA ARG A 36 -0.55 3.17 2.92
C ARG A 36 -0.53 2.14 1.80
N SER A 37 -1.29 2.37 0.73
CA SER A 37 -1.30 1.49 -0.46
C SER A 37 0.08 1.42 -1.12
N THR A 38 0.75 2.58 -1.26
CA THR A 38 2.08 2.67 -1.87
C THR A 38 3.12 1.96 -1.01
N VAL A 39 3.11 2.14 0.31
CA VAL A 39 4.03 1.45 1.23
C VAL A 39 3.86 -0.06 1.14
N ALA A 40 2.62 -0.56 1.18
CA ALA A 40 2.34 -2.00 1.04
C ALA A 40 2.87 -2.56 -0.28
N LYS A 41 2.67 -1.83 -1.39
CA LYS A 41 3.20 -2.20 -2.71
C LYS A 41 4.72 -2.22 -2.75
N VAL A 42 5.37 -1.18 -2.20
CA VAL A 42 6.85 -1.10 -2.18
C VAL A 42 7.43 -2.25 -1.36
N HIS A 43 6.86 -2.56 -0.20
CA HIS A 43 7.30 -3.69 0.63
C HIS A 43 7.15 -5.04 -0.09
N SER A 44 6.01 -5.30 -0.73
CA SER A 44 5.81 -6.55 -1.46
C SER A 44 6.77 -6.67 -2.65
N THR A 45 7.01 -5.58 -3.39
CA THR A 45 7.97 -5.58 -4.49
C THR A 45 9.42 -5.75 -4.02
N GLY A 46 9.81 -5.08 -2.92
CA GLY A 46 11.16 -5.18 -2.38
C GLY A 46 11.46 -6.60 -1.88
N TRP A 47 10.49 -7.22 -1.20
CA TRP A 47 10.62 -8.60 -0.75
C TRP A 47 10.69 -9.58 -1.93
N ALA A 48 9.87 -9.37 -2.96
CA ALA A 48 9.92 -10.15 -4.19
C ALA A 48 11.30 -10.08 -4.87
N MET A 49 11.87 -8.87 -5.01
CA MET A 49 13.19 -8.67 -5.60
C MET A 49 14.30 -9.29 -4.75
N GLN A 50 14.21 -9.20 -3.42
CA GLN A 50 15.18 -9.85 -2.52
C GLN A 50 15.17 -11.37 -2.70
N ARG A 51 13.98 -11.99 -2.80
CA ARG A 51 13.86 -13.44 -3.02
C ARG A 51 14.32 -13.85 -4.42
N PHE A 52 13.95 -13.08 -5.44
CA PHE A 52 14.45 -13.27 -6.79
C PHE A 52 15.99 -13.27 -6.82
N SER A 53 16.62 -12.25 -6.23
CA SER A 53 18.08 -12.15 -6.19
C SER A 53 18.71 -13.29 -5.39
N THR A 54 18.15 -13.61 -4.23
CA THR A 54 18.70 -14.66 -3.37
C THR A 54 18.66 -16.01 -4.06
N TRP A 55 17.65 -16.34 -4.86
CA TRP A 55 17.54 -17.69 -5.42
C TRP A 55 18.06 -17.85 -6.85
N ASN A 56 18.17 -16.76 -7.62
CA ASN A 56 18.85 -16.82 -8.91
C ASN A 56 20.37 -16.70 -8.78
N PHE A 57 20.87 -16.01 -7.74
CA PHE A 57 22.31 -15.78 -7.56
C PHE A 57 22.94 -16.56 -6.41
N ASN A 58 22.15 -17.27 -5.58
CA ASN A 58 22.69 -18.23 -4.60
C ASN A 58 22.53 -19.65 -5.13
N THR A 59 23.66 -20.30 -5.39
CA THR A 59 23.78 -21.64 -5.98
C THR A 59 23.53 -22.77 -4.98
N SER A 60 23.25 -22.45 -3.71
CA SER A 60 22.97 -23.44 -2.67
C SER A 60 21.48 -23.82 -2.69
N ALA A 61 21.17 -24.95 -3.34
CA ALA A 61 19.92 -25.72 -3.28
C ALA A 61 18.72 -25.04 -2.61
N VAL A 62 18.16 -24.02 -3.26
CA VAL A 62 16.90 -23.43 -2.81
C VAL A 62 15.77 -24.38 -3.19
N GLY A 63 15.07 -24.89 -2.17
CA GLY A 63 13.92 -25.77 -2.31
C GLY A 63 12.84 -25.18 -3.23
N SER A 64 12.15 -26.07 -3.96
CA SER A 64 11.19 -25.73 -5.03
C SER A 64 9.92 -25.01 -4.55
N SER A 65 9.68 -24.95 -3.25
CA SER A 65 8.52 -24.34 -2.63
C SER A 65 8.83 -23.91 -1.19
N GLY A 66 8.15 -22.88 -0.72
CA GLY A 66 8.25 -22.43 0.66
C GLY A 66 7.17 -21.42 1.02
N SER A 67 7.07 -21.13 2.30
CA SER A 67 6.11 -20.17 2.85
C SER A 67 6.82 -19.21 3.79
N THR A 68 6.40 -17.96 3.78
CA THR A 68 6.84 -16.95 4.73
C THR A 68 5.65 -16.17 5.26
N VAL A 69 5.83 -15.47 6.38
CA VAL A 69 4.84 -14.51 6.86
C VAL A 69 5.32 -13.11 6.50
N LEU A 70 4.56 -12.40 5.66
CA LEU A 70 4.78 -11.00 5.31
C LEU A 70 3.61 -10.17 5.85
N ASP A 71 3.89 -9.21 6.72
CA ASP A 71 2.88 -8.28 7.24
C ASP A 71 1.62 -9.01 7.77
N THR A 72 1.82 -10.01 8.65
CA THR A 72 0.79 -10.92 9.20
C THR A 72 0.03 -11.79 8.19
N LYS A 73 0.34 -11.73 6.89
CA LYS A 73 -0.23 -12.60 5.87
C LYS A 73 0.76 -13.70 5.46
N SER A 74 0.26 -14.93 5.34
CA SER A 74 1.06 -16.06 4.84
C SER A 74 1.21 -15.92 3.33
N VAL A 75 2.45 -15.86 2.84
CA VAL A 75 2.79 -15.82 1.42
C VAL A 75 3.48 -17.13 1.06
N THR A 76 2.81 -17.93 0.25
CA THR A 76 3.35 -19.16 -0.31
C THR A 76 3.97 -18.85 -1.66
N PHE A 77 5.16 -19.39 -1.92
CA PHE A 77 5.83 -19.27 -3.21
C PHE A 77 6.16 -20.66 -3.75
N THR A 78 6.02 -20.80 -5.07
CA THR A 78 6.44 -21.97 -5.83
C THR A 78 7.42 -21.51 -6.90
N THR A 79 8.52 -22.24 -7.08
CA THR A 79 9.49 -21.97 -8.15
C THR A 79 9.38 -23.05 -9.20
N SER A 80 9.11 -22.69 -10.45
CA SER A 80 9.27 -23.59 -11.58
C SER A 80 10.68 -23.42 -12.16
N GLY A 81 11.51 -24.46 -12.02
CA GLY A 81 12.87 -24.52 -12.58
C GLY A 81 13.81 -25.44 -11.80
N SER A 82 14.51 -26.34 -12.49
CA SER A 82 15.59 -27.18 -11.97
C SER A 82 16.90 -26.87 -12.71
N GLY A 83 17.99 -26.68 -11.97
CA GLY A 83 19.29 -26.34 -12.57
C GLY A 83 19.37 -24.93 -13.17
N ASP A 84 20.46 -24.68 -13.91
CA ASP A 84 21.09 -23.44 -14.41
C ASP A 84 20.22 -22.47 -15.26
N THR A 85 18.89 -22.51 -15.10
CA THR A 85 17.93 -21.63 -15.79
C THR A 85 17.27 -20.66 -14.80
N MET A 86 17.02 -19.43 -15.28
CA MET A 86 16.39 -18.36 -14.49
C MET A 86 15.02 -18.82 -14.00
N ARG A 87 14.83 -18.81 -12.68
CA ARG A 87 13.61 -19.33 -12.05
C ARG A 87 12.47 -18.30 -12.14
N THR A 88 11.26 -18.77 -12.42
CA THR A 88 10.06 -17.92 -12.44
C THR A 88 9.40 -17.89 -11.06
N PHE A 89 8.97 -16.70 -10.63
CA PHE A 89 8.37 -16.45 -9.31
C PHE A 89 6.92 -16.00 -9.49
N SER A 90 5.98 -16.76 -8.92
CA SER A 90 4.59 -16.33 -8.76
C SER A 90 4.32 -16.03 -7.29
N PHE A 91 3.74 -14.85 -7.04
CA PHE A 91 3.27 -14.46 -5.72
C PHE A 91 1.76 -14.64 -5.69
N GLN A 92 1.29 -15.57 -4.86
CA GLN A 92 -0.11 -15.63 -4.45
C GLN A 92 -0.17 -15.09 -3.02
N SER A 93 -0.50 -13.81 -2.89
CA SER A 93 -1.04 -13.30 -1.63
C SER A 93 -2.54 -13.53 -1.66
N ASP A 94 -3.09 -14.29 -0.72
CA ASP A 94 -4.52 -14.27 -0.48
C ASP A 94 -4.91 -12.83 -0.11
N GLN A 95 -5.41 -12.11 -1.10
CA GLN A 95 -5.96 -10.77 -0.95
C GLN A 95 -7.35 -10.80 -0.31
N ASP A 96 -7.96 -11.98 -0.18
CA ASP A 96 -9.30 -12.16 0.34
C ASP A 96 -9.27 -12.68 1.78
N GLN A 97 -8.94 -11.78 2.70
CA GLN A 97 -9.56 -11.61 4.03
C GLN A 97 -9.05 -10.32 4.68
#